data_AF-A0A6B0CCC0-F1
#
_entry.id   AF-A0A6B0CCC0-F1
#
_cell.length_a   1.000
_cell.length_b   1.000
_cell.length_c   1.000
_cell.angle_alpha   90.00
_cell.angle_beta   90.00
_cell.angle_gamma   90.00
#
_symmetry.space_group_name_H-M   'P 1'
#
loop_
_entity.id
_entity.type
_entity.pdbx_description
1 polymer ?
#
loop_
_entity_poly.entity_id
_entity_poly.type
_entity_poly.pdbx_seq_one_letter_code
_entity_poly.pdbx_strand_id
1 'polypeptide(L)'
;ITIISIIYSDFSHYLLLIILFSLVILQYILVVGTISMVSPNILISLGISIVYWIGSVILVAINKNIFGIVAPFEASNTMYRAVEKILNNESTFICPTEIINTVSFFVLLFIVNTIVLLLSRKRWLKIGM
;
A
#
# COMPACT_ATOMS: atom_id res chain seq x y z
N ILE A 1 16.01 7.02 1.89
CA ILE A 1 16.61 5.82 2.53
C ILE A 1 18.11 5.78 2.26
N THR A 2 18.55 5.67 1.02
CA THR A 2 19.99 5.60 0.67
C THR A 2 20.83 6.77 1.17
N ILE A 3 20.38 8.02 0.97
CA ILE A 3 21.10 9.20 1.48
C ILE A 3 21.20 9.18 3.01
N ILE A 4 20.13 8.76 3.70
CA ILE A 4 20.08 8.70 5.17
C ILE A 4 21.08 7.65 5.67
N SER A 5 21.06 6.45 5.10
CA SER A 5 22.03 5.39 5.45
C SER A 5 23.47 5.79 5.20
N ILE A 6 23.74 6.57 4.14
CA ILE A 6 25.08 7.11 3.86
C ILE A 6 25.49 8.13 4.93
N ILE A 7 24.62 9.10 5.27
CA ILE A 7 24.92 10.15 6.25
C ILE A 7 25.23 9.55 7.62
N TYR A 8 24.44 8.57 8.06
CA TYR A 8 24.62 7.92 9.36
C TYR A 8 25.60 6.74 9.33
N SER A 9 26.12 6.38 8.16
CA SER A 9 26.99 5.19 7.95
C SER A 9 26.39 3.89 8.51
N ASP A 10 25.07 3.79 8.53
CA ASP A 10 24.34 2.64 9.07
C ASP A 10 23.41 2.05 7.99
N PHE A 11 23.68 0.78 7.66
CA PHE A 11 22.95 0.00 6.67
C PHE A 11 22.21 -1.19 7.29
N SER A 12 22.15 -1.30 8.62
CA SER A 12 21.61 -2.46 9.34
C SER A 12 20.18 -2.80 8.94
N HIS A 13 19.35 -1.78 8.69
CA HIS A 13 17.97 -1.95 8.24
C HIS A 13 17.72 -1.54 6.79
N TYR A 14 18.78 -1.31 6.01
CA TYR A 14 18.68 -0.72 4.67
C TYR A 14 17.78 -1.54 3.73
N LEU A 15 18.01 -2.85 3.64
CA LEU A 15 17.25 -3.74 2.76
C LEU A 15 15.77 -3.81 3.17
N LEU A 16 15.50 -3.91 4.47
CA LEU A 16 14.16 -3.93 5.02
C LEU A 16 13.38 -2.68 4.59
N LEU A 17 13.96 -1.50 4.82
CA LEU A 17 13.33 -0.23 4.50
C LEU A 17 13.12 -0.05 3.00
N ILE A 18 14.06 -0.49 2.16
CA ILE A 18 13.91 -0.42 0.70
C ILE A 18 12.80 -1.33 0.18
N ILE A 19 12.67 -2.54 0.73
CA ILE A 19 11.61 -3.47 0.36
C ILE A 19 10.25 -2.89 0.76
N LEU A 20 10.12 -2.43 2.01
CA LEU A 20 8.88 -1.84 2.51
C LEU A 20 8.48 -0.61 1.70
N PHE A 21 9.42 0.29 1.41
CA PHE A 21 9.17 1.45 0.55
C PHE A 21 8.70 1.06 -0.85
N SER A 22 9.32 0.03 -1.44
CA SER A 22 8.91 -0.47 -2.76
C SER A 22 7.49 -1.04 -2.73
N LEU A 23 7.13 -1.76 -1.66
CA LEU A 23 5.77 -2.28 -1.47
C LEU A 23 4.75 -1.16 -1.31
N VAL A 24 5.06 -0.12 -0.54
CA VAL A 24 4.21 1.07 -0.40
C VAL A 24 3.93 1.68 -1.77
N ILE A 25 4.97 1.91 -2.58
CA ILE A 25 4.82 2.46 -3.94
C ILE A 25 3.96 1.53 -4.80
N LEU A 26 4.22 0.22 -4.77
CA LEU A 26 3.47 -0.76 -5.54
C LEU A 26 1.98 -0.73 -5.20
N GLN A 27 1.63 -0.68 -3.91
CA GLN A 27 0.24 -0.54 -3.46
C GLN A 27 -0.41 0.71 -4.07
N TYR A 28 0.25 1.88 -3.95
CA TYR A 28 -0.31 3.12 -4.46
C TYR A 28 -0.54 3.07 -5.98
N ILE A 29 0.42 2.55 -6.74
CA ILE A 29 0.29 2.41 -8.20
C ILE A 29 -0.89 1.49 -8.55
N LEU A 30 -1.01 0.34 -7.87
CA LEU A 30 -2.09 -0.62 -8.14
C LEU A 30 -3.46 -0.06 -7.80
N VAL A 31 -3.61 0.63 -6.67
CA VAL A 31 -4.89 1.22 -6.25
C VAL A 31 -5.29 2.37 -7.17
N VAL A 32 -4.41 3.37 -7.33
CA VAL A 32 -4.70 4.55 -8.17
C VAL A 32 -4.86 4.16 -9.64
N GLY A 33 -4.09 3.17 -10.11
CA GLY A 33 -4.24 2.58 -11.44
C GLY A 33 -5.62 1.94 -11.63
N THR A 34 -6.10 1.17 -10.66
CA THR A 34 -7.45 0.58 -10.68
C THR A 34 -8.53 1.64 -10.75
N ILE A 35 -8.45 2.65 -9.88
CA ILE A 35 -9.41 3.77 -9.86
C ILE A 35 -9.40 4.49 -11.21
N SER A 36 -8.22 4.71 -11.78
CA SER A 36 -8.05 5.37 -13.07
C SER A 36 -8.67 4.59 -14.22
N MET A 37 -8.58 3.25 -14.21
CA MET A 37 -9.21 2.42 -15.25
C MET A 37 -10.73 2.51 -15.27
N VAL A 38 -11.37 2.67 -14.11
CA VAL A 38 -12.83 2.75 -14.00
C VAL A 38 -13.33 4.20 -14.17
N SER A 39 -12.49 5.19 -13.88
CA SER A 39 -12.88 6.58 -13.91
C SER A 39 -13.17 7.09 -15.33
N PRO A 40 -14.13 8.02 -15.49
CA PRO A 40 -14.42 8.64 -16.79
C PRO A 40 -13.29 9.55 -17.27
N ASN A 41 -12.64 10.30 -16.37
CA ASN A 41 -11.57 11.25 -16.66
C ASN A 41 -10.56 11.30 -15.51
N ILE A 42 -9.36 11.83 -15.79
CA ILE A 42 -8.24 11.94 -14.82
C ILE A 42 -8.64 12.75 -13.57
N LEU A 43 -9.36 13.87 -13.73
CA LEU A 43 -9.77 14.72 -12.60
C LEU A 43 -10.64 13.94 -11.58
N ILE A 44 -11.57 13.13 -12.09
CA ILE A 44 -12.44 12.29 -11.24
C ILE A 44 -11.63 11.16 -10.59
N SER A 45 -10.68 10.56 -11.32
CA SER A 45 -9.78 9.54 -10.76
C SER A 45 -8.98 10.07 -9.57
N LEU A 46 -8.43 11.28 -9.70
CA LEU A 46 -7.69 11.93 -8.61
C LEU A 46 -8.60 12.19 -7.41
N GLY A 47 -9.80 12.72 -7.64
CA GLY A 47 -10.78 12.95 -6.57
C GLY A 47 -11.13 11.67 -5.80
N ILE A 48 -11.43 10.57 -6.51
CA ILE A 48 -11.75 9.27 -5.89
C ILE A 48 -10.52 8.72 -5.15
N SER A 49 -9.31 8.89 -5.69
CA SER A 49 -8.07 8.43 -5.06
C SER A 49 -7.81 9.14 -3.73
N ILE A 50 -8.05 10.45 -3.67
CA ILE A 50 -7.94 11.23 -2.43
C ILE A 50 -8.99 10.78 -1.41
N VAL A 51 -10.24 10.60 -1.82
CA VAL A 51 -11.31 10.12 -0.94
C VAL A 51 -10.99 8.72 -0.40
N TYR A 52 -10.50 7.82 -1.25
CA TYR A 52 -10.06 6.49 -0.84
C TYR A 52 -8.94 6.57 0.21
N TRP A 53 -7.92 7.40 -0.04
CA TRP A 53 -6.79 7.55 0.87
C TRP A 53 -7.21 8.12 2.23
N ILE A 54 -8.00 9.19 2.26
CA ILE A 54 -8.50 9.75 3.53
C ILE A 54 -9.40 8.75 4.25
N GLY A 55 -10.29 8.08 3.51
CA GLY A 55 -11.19 7.08 4.06
C GLY A 55 -10.44 5.91 4.69
N SER A 56 -9.37 5.42 4.05
CA SER A 56 -8.56 4.32 4.56
C SER A 56 -7.84 4.70 5.86
N VAL A 57 -7.27 5.91 5.93
CA VAL A 57 -6.64 6.46 7.14
C VAL A 57 -7.63 6.49 8.31
N ILE A 58 -8.84 7.01 8.07
CA ILE A 58 -9.89 7.12 9.10
C ILE A 58 -10.33 5.72 9.57
N LEU A 59 -10.57 4.79 8.65
CA LEU A 59 -11.00 3.43 9.00
C LEU A 59 -9.97 2.70 9.87
N VAL A 60 -8.69 2.77 9.53
CA VAL A 60 -7.62 2.16 10.34
C VAL A 60 -7.53 2.81 11.72
N ALA A 61 -7.72 4.13 11.81
CA ALA A 61 -7.70 4.85 13.08
C ALA A 61 -8.84 4.42 14.02
N ILE A 62 -10.02 4.09 13.49
CA ILE A 62 -11.17 3.63 14.28
C ILE A 62 -10.93 2.23 14.85
N ASN A 63 -10.56 1.27 14.00
CA ASN A 63 -10.32 -0.10 14.44
C ASN A 63 -9.25 -0.79 13.59
N LYS A 64 -8.01 -0.70 14.05
CA LYS A 64 -6.84 -1.36 13.45
C LYS A 64 -6.96 -2.88 13.31
N ASN A 65 -7.70 -3.57 14.18
CA ASN A 65 -7.79 -5.03 14.13
C ASN A 65 -8.66 -5.51 12.96
N ILE A 66 -9.68 -4.72 12.60
CA ILE A 66 -10.60 -5.05 11.50
C ILE A 66 -10.15 -4.37 10.21
N PHE A 67 -9.85 -3.07 10.26
CA PHE A 67 -9.53 -2.27 9.09
C PHE A 67 -8.04 -2.21 8.76
N GLY A 68 -7.16 -2.79 9.59
CA GLY A 68 -5.72 -2.80 9.36
C GLY A 68 -5.32 -3.48 8.04
N ILE A 69 -6.15 -4.38 7.51
CA ILE A 69 -5.93 -5.00 6.20
C ILE A 69 -6.13 -3.99 5.06
N VAL A 70 -7.01 -2.99 5.22
CA VAL A 70 -7.36 -2.05 4.15
C VAL A 70 -6.22 -1.08 3.83
N ALA A 71 -5.38 -0.78 4.83
CA ALA A 71 -4.25 0.13 4.67
C ALA A 71 -3.06 -0.35 5.52
N PRO A 72 -2.33 -1.40 5.06
CA PRO A 72 -1.31 -2.07 5.86
C PRO A 72 -0.11 -1.17 6.16
N PHE A 73 0.17 -0.16 5.35
CA PHE A 73 1.31 0.75 5.54
C PHE A 73 0.95 2.10 6.16
N GLU A 74 -0.27 2.26 6.67
CA GLU A 74 -0.65 3.50 7.37
C GLU A 74 0.03 3.61 8.73
N ALA A 75 0.32 4.84 9.18
CA ALA A 75 1.03 5.08 10.44
C ALA A 75 0.24 4.60 11.67
N SER A 76 -1.10 4.58 11.58
CA SER A 76 -1.99 4.06 12.61
C SER A 76 -2.06 2.52 12.65
N ASN A 77 -1.46 1.85 11.66
CA ASN A 77 -1.46 0.39 11.53
C ASN A 77 -0.44 -0.30 12.46
N THR A 78 -0.63 -1.59 12.70
CA THR A 78 0.29 -2.46 13.46
C THR A 78 1.63 -2.64 12.76
N MET A 79 1.66 -2.66 11.43
CA MET A 79 2.89 -2.79 10.65
C MET A 79 3.86 -1.63 10.89
N TYR A 80 3.37 -0.40 10.95
CA TYR A 80 4.23 0.77 11.22
C TYR A 80 4.93 0.66 12.58
N ARG A 81 4.18 0.27 13.61
CA ARG A 81 4.73 0.02 14.96
C ARG A 81 5.73 -1.13 14.98
N ALA A 82 5.51 -2.17 14.17
CA ALA A 82 6.47 -3.28 14.05
C ALA A 82 7.80 -2.80 13.45
N VAL A 83 7.75 -1.94 12.44
CA VAL A 83 8.95 -1.33 11.84
C VAL A 83 9.67 -0.42 12.84
N GLU A 84 8.93 0.40 13.60
CA GLU A 84 9.49 1.26 14.65
C GLU A 84 10.28 0.46 15.69
N LYS A 85 9.72 -0.65 16.18
CA LYS A 85 10.42 -1.55 17.13
C LYS A 85 11.70 -2.13 16.56
N ILE A 86 11.74 -2.43 15.26
CA ILE A 86 12.95 -2.94 14.60
C ILE A 86 14.01 -1.84 14.53
N LEU A 87 13.61 -0.62 14.16
CA LEU A 87 14.54 0.51 14.10
C LEU A 87 15.09 0.91 15.48
N ASN A 88 14.32 0.68 16.54
CA ASN A 88 14.74 0.90 17.93
C ASN A 88 15.50 -0.30 18.54
N ASN A 89 15.80 -1.34 17.76
CA ASN A 89 16.45 -2.58 18.21
C ASN A 89 15.68 -3.36 19.31
N GLU A 90 14.38 -3.09 19.48
CA GLU A 90 13.51 -3.84 20.39
C GLU A 90 13.11 -5.21 19.82
N SER A 91 13.21 -5.37 18.51
CA SER A 91 12.91 -6.62 17.80
C SER A 91 13.78 -6.77 16.56
N THR A 92 14.23 -7.99 16.26
CA THR A 92 15.08 -8.26 15.08
C THR A 92 14.31 -8.55 13.80
N PHE A 93 13.04 -8.97 13.92
CA PHE A 93 12.22 -9.39 12.78
C PHE A 93 10.80 -8.84 12.88
N ILE A 94 10.17 -8.64 11.71
CA ILE A 94 8.74 -8.35 11.61
C ILE A 94 7.95 -9.58 12.06
N CYS A 95 6.92 -9.38 12.88
CA CYS A 95 6.05 -10.47 13.31
C CYS A 95 5.42 -11.19 12.10
N PRO A 96 5.38 -12.53 12.08
CA PRO A 96 4.82 -13.30 10.96
C PRO A 96 3.37 -12.92 10.61
N THR A 97 2.58 -12.51 11.60
CA THR A 97 1.20 -12.04 11.40
C THR A 97 1.13 -10.80 10.51
N GLU A 98 2.04 -9.84 10.68
CA GLU A 98 2.08 -8.62 9.86
C GLU A 98 2.51 -8.93 8.41
N ILE A 99 3.43 -9.89 8.26
CA ILE A 99 3.85 -10.38 6.94
C ILE A 99 2.67 -11.04 6.23
N ILE A 100 1.95 -11.94 6.91
CA ILE A 100 0.76 -12.60 6.37
C ILE A 100 -0.29 -11.57 5.97
N ASN A 101 -0.61 -10.60 6.84
CA ASN A 101 -1.59 -9.56 6.55
C ASN A 101 -1.19 -8.75 5.29
N THR A 102 0.08 -8.39 5.18
CA THR A 102 0.60 -7.64 4.02
C THR A 102 0.50 -8.47 2.74
N VAL A 103 0.90 -9.74 2.78
CA VAL A 103 0.81 -10.65 1.62
C VAL A 103 -0.64 -10.86 1.22
N SER A 104 -1.54 -11.13 2.17
CA SER A 104 -2.97 -11.29 1.93
C SER A 104 -3.58 -10.02 1.30
N PHE A 105 -3.18 -8.84 1.76
CA PHE A 105 -3.60 -7.57 1.15
C PHE A 105 -3.19 -7.49 -0.32
N PHE A 106 -1.92 -7.78 -0.65
CA PHE A 106 -1.47 -7.75 -2.04
C PHE A 106 -2.19 -8.78 -2.92
N VAL A 107 -2.43 -10.00 -2.40
CA VAL A 107 -3.20 -11.02 -3.13
C VAL A 107 -4.60 -10.50 -3.45
N LEU A 108 -5.30 -9.93 -2.48
CA LEU A 108 -6.63 -9.33 -2.69
C LEU A 108 -6.57 -8.18 -3.69
N LEU A 109 -5.58 -7.29 -3.57
CA LEU A 109 -5.40 -6.14 -4.45
C LEU A 109 -5.15 -6.56 -5.90
N PHE A 110 -4.36 -7.63 -6.12
CA PHE A 110 -4.12 -8.21 -7.44
C PHE A 110 -5.38 -8.85 -8.02
N ILE A 111 -6.17 -9.55 -7.20
CA ILE A 111 -7.46 -10.12 -7.64
C ILE A 111 -8.41 -9.00 -8.09
N VAL A 112 -8.56 -7.95 -7.28
CA VAL A 112 -9.40 -6.79 -7.61
C VAL A 112 -8.92 -6.09 -8.88
N ASN A 113 -7.61 -5.82 -9.00
CA ASN A 113 -7.03 -5.24 -10.21
C ASN A 113 -7.35 -6.08 -11.46
N THR A 114 -7.17 -7.40 -11.37
CA THR A 114 -7.41 -8.32 -12.48
C THR A 114 -8.87 -8.30 -12.91
N ILE A 115 -9.80 -8.35 -11.95
CA ILE A 115 -11.25 -8.27 -12.22
C ILE A 115 -11.58 -6.94 -12.90
N VAL A 116 -11.12 -5.82 -12.36
CA VAL A 116 -11.38 -4.49 -12.91
C VAL A 116 -10.81 -4.36 -14.32
N LEU A 117 -9.61 -4.86 -14.57
CA LEU A 117 -8.97 -4.86 -15.89
C LEU A 117 -9.81 -5.65 -16.91
N LEU A 118 -10.25 -6.85 -16.54
CA LEU A 118 -11.07 -7.71 -17.41
C LEU A 118 -12.41 -7.05 -17.77
N LEU A 119 -13.07 -6.41 -16.80
CA LEU A 119 -14.33 -5.69 -17.02
C LEU A 119 -14.13 -4.43 -17.87
N SER A 120 -13.04 -3.70 -17.63
CA SER A 120 -12.73 -2.45 -18.31
C SER A 120 -12.21 -2.66 -19.75
N ARG A 121 -11.76 -3.87 -20.09
CA ARG A 121 -11.26 -4.24 -21.43
C ARG A 121 -12.25 -3.86 -22.54
N LYS A 122 -13.54 -4.14 -22.35
CA LYS A 122 -14.59 -3.83 -23.34
C LYS A 122 -14.78 -2.32 -23.54
N ARG A 123 -14.58 -1.53 -22.50
CA ARG A 123 -14.70 -0.06 -22.55
C ARG A 123 -13.49 0.55 -23.25
N TRP A 124 -12.28 0.11 -22.92
CA TRP A 124 -11.06 0.56 -23.59
C TRP A 124 -11.07 0.25 -25.08
N LEU A 125 -11.51 -0.95 -25.48
CA LEU A 125 -11.66 -1.30 -26.90
C LEU A 125 -12.67 -0.41 -27.65
N LYS A 126 -13.66 0.18 -26.96
CA LYS A 126 -14.66 1.08 -27.55
C LYS A 126 -14.22 2.55 -27.61
N ILE A 127 -13.30 2.96 -26.74
CA ILE A 127 -12.80 4.35 -26.67
C ILE A 127 -11.51 4.50 -27.49
N GLY A 128 -10.75 3.41 -27.67
CA GLY A 128 -9.51 3.39 -28.44
C GLY A 128 -9.65 2.99 -29.92
N MET A 129 -10.86 2.67 -30.40
CA MET A 129 -11.18 2.54 -31.83
C MET A 129 -12.03 3.72 -32.28
#